data_AF-A0AAW5UV27-F1
#
_entry.id   AF-A0AAW5UV27-F1
#
_cell.length_a   1.000
_cell.length_b   1.000
_cell.length_c   1.000
_cell.angle_alpha   90.00
_cell.angle_beta   90.00
_cell.angle_gamma   90.00
#
_symmetry.space_group_name_H-M   'P 1'
#
loop_
_entity.id
_entity.type
_entity.pdbx_description
1 polymer ?
#
loop_
_entity_poly.entity_id
_entity_poly.type
_entity_poly.pdbx_seq_one_letter_code
_entity_poly.pdbx_strand_id
1 'polypeptide(L)'
;MNKKEEIKKQLTEWFNIMLAKYTWLRIKYEYNEAKECYLVSFYSSSDIEDSDFDKDVLEFEEIMDNKYEDYSPLFCDNERLFKLSPKAEELMSWTPNIFANEAPVEVAKFDLDESFVSHNNCIEASQDEFDYLMMAA
;
A
#
# COMPACT_ATOMS: atom_id res chain seq x y z
N MET A 1 -23.23 -2.25 -1.30
CA MET A 1 -22.13 -2.91 -0.58
C MET A 1 -21.61 -1.91 0.44
N ASN A 2 -21.27 -2.32 1.66
CA ASN A 2 -20.76 -1.41 2.67
C ASN A 2 -19.34 -0.98 2.28
N LYS A 3 -19.06 0.33 2.14
CA LYS A 3 -17.73 0.84 1.76
C LYS A 3 -16.63 0.26 2.66
N LYS A 4 -16.91 0.13 3.95
CA LYS A 4 -16.02 -0.48 4.95
C LYS A 4 -15.62 -1.91 4.60
N GLU A 5 -16.55 -2.73 4.11
CA GLU A 5 -16.29 -4.12 3.74
C GLU A 5 -15.52 -4.22 2.42
N GLU A 6 -15.85 -3.35 1.46
CA GLU A 6 -15.16 -3.29 0.16
C GLU A 6 -13.70 -2.84 0.29
N ILE A 7 -13.46 -1.83 1.13
CA ILE A 7 -12.11 -1.36 1.46
C ILE A 7 -11.34 -2.46 2.21
N LYS A 8 -11.97 -3.14 3.18
CA LYS A 8 -11.33 -4.26 3.88
C LYS A 8 -10.86 -5.34 2.92
N LYS A 9 -11.71 -5.70 1.95
CA LYS A 9 -11.40 -6.72 0.96
C LYS A 9 -10.18 -6.33 0.11
N GLN A 10 -10.17 -5.11 -0.43
CA GLN A 10 -9.02 -4.61 -1.21
C GLN A 10 -7.73 -4.52 -0.39
N LEU A 11 -7.81 -4.01 0.85
CA LEU A 11 -6.65 -4.00 1.74
C LEU A 11 -6.12 -5.41 1.99
N THR A 12 -7.01 -6.36 2.27
CA THR A 12 -6.60 -7.75 2.56
C THR A 12 -5.96 -8.41 1.34
N GLU A 13 -6.52 -8.20 0.15
CA GLU A 13 -5.95 -8.71 -1.12
C GLU A 13 -4.57 -8.10 -1.38
N TRP A 14 -4.43 -6.78 -1.22
CA TRP A 14 -3.16 -6.08 -1.40
C TRP A 14 -2.12 -6.47 -0.34
N PHE A 15 -2.51 -6.60 0.94
CA PHE A 15 -1.62 -7.07 2.01
C PHE A 15 -1.02 -8.44 1.71
N ASN A 16 -1.79 -9.36 1.13
CA ASN A 16 -1.27 -10.67 0.75
C ASN A 16 -0.16 -10.58 -0.31
N ILE A 17 -0.30 -9.66 -1.27
CA ILE A 17 0.72 -9.40 -2.30
C ILE A 17 1.97 -8.79 -1.63
N MET A 18 1.77 -7.76 -0.80
CA MET A 18 2.87 -7.07 -0.12
C MET A 18 3.65 -7.99 0.81
N LEU A 19 2.96 -8.81 1.61
CA LEU A 19 3.59 -9.76 2.53
C LEU A 19 4.30 -10.92 1.82
N ALA A 20 3.88 -11.26 0.59
CA ALA A 20 4.58 -12.22 -0.25
C ALA A 20 5.84 -11.62 -0.89
N LYS A 21 5.81 -10.35 -1.30
CA LYS A 21 6.92 -9.63 -1.93
C LYS A 21 7.97 -9.17 -0.92
N TYR A 22 7.55 -8.64 0.22
CA TYR A 22 8.39 -8.03 1.24
C TYR A 22 8.37 -8.87 2.53
N THR A 23 9.24 -9.88 2.60
CA THR A 23 9.31 -10.81 3.74
C THR A 23 9.78 -10.19 5.08
N TRP A 24 10.22 -8.93 5.05
CA TRP A 24 10.54 -8.16 6.24
C TRP A 24 9.34 -7.39 6.80
N LEU A 25 8.25 -7.30 6.03
CA LEU A 25 7.10 -6.45 6.32
C LEU A 25 6.21 -7.07 7.39
N ARG A 26 5.77 -6.22 8.31
CA ARG A 26 4.63 -6.47 9.19
C ARG A 26 3.63 -5.34 9.01
N ILE A 27 2.36 -5.69 8.99
CA ILE A 27 1.27 -4.76 8.77
C ILE A 27 0.34 -4.85 9.96
N LYS A 28 0.00 -3.72 10.56
CA LYS A 28 -1.01 -3.64 11.60
C LYS A 28 -2.09 -2.68 11.15
N TYR A 29 -3.35 -3.05 11.26
CA TYR A 29 -4.44 -2.21 10.78
C TYR A 29 -5.71 -2.34 11.60
N GLU A 30 -6.50 -1.28 11.63
CA GLU A 30 -7.82 -1.31 12.24
C GLU A 30 -8.76 -0.31 11.56
N TYR A 31 -10.06 -0.52 11.71
CA TYR A 31 -11.04 0.47 11.30
C TYR A 31 -11.25 1.49 12.41
N ASN A 32 -11.17 2.77 12.07
CA ASN A 32 -11.44 3.86 12.99
C ASN A 32 -12.87 4.40 12.76
N GLU A 33 -13.79 4.08 13.67
CA GLU A 33 -15.19 4.52 13.57
C GLU A 33 -15.36 6.05 13.62
N ALA A 34 -14.43 6.78 14.25
CA ALA A 34 -14.54 8.24 14.36
C ALA A 34 -14.08 8.98 13.09
N LYS A 35 -13.12 8.39 12.36
CA LYS A 35 -12.62 8.90 11.06
C LYS A 35 -13.28 8.24 9.86
N GLU A 36 -14.08 7.21 10.10
CA GLU A 36 -14.75 6.38 9.10
C GLU A 36 -13.83 5.72 8.05
N CYS A 37 -12.54 5.57 8.37
CA CYS A 37 -11.53 5.00 7.49
C CYS A 37 -10.68 3.92 8.19
N TYR A 38 -9.95 3.15 7.39
CA TYR A 38 -8.94 2.22 7.92
C TYR A 38 -7.65 2.98 8.24
N LEU A 39 -7.04 2.63 9.37
CA LEU A 39 -5.70 3.06 9.73
C LEU A 39 -4.77 1.87 9.54
N VAL A 40 -3.73 2.03 8.72
CA VAL A 40 -2.81 0.96 8.32
C VAL A 40 -1.40 1.41 8.69
N SER A 41 -0.68 0.58 9.43
CA SER A 41 0.70 0.86 9.79
C SER A 41 1.66 -0.24 9.37
N PHE A 42 2.75 0.19 8.74
CA PHE A 42 3.83 -0.67 8.31
C PHE A 42 4.94 -0.69 9.36
N TYR A 43 5.43 -1.89 9.62
CA TYR A 43 6.48 -2.15 10.59
C TYR A 43 7.58 -2.96 9.91
N SER A 44 8.81 -2.50 10.08
CA SER A 44 10.02 -3.19 9.65
C SER A 44 10.81 -3.62 10.89
N SER A 45 11.54 -4.72 10.77
CA SER A 45 12.45 -5.18 11.84
C SER A 45 13.79 -4.43 11.88
N SER A 46 14.04 -3.57 10.90
CA SER A 46 15.26 -2.77 10.73
C SER A 46 14.96 -1.52 9.91
N ASP A 47 15.86 -0.53 9.93
CA ASP A 47 15.81 0.65 9.07
C ASP A 47 16.11 0.24 7.62
N ILE A 48 15.10 -0.33 6.96
CA ILE A 48 15.15 -0.79 5.58
C ILE A 48 14.57 0.33 4.74
N GLU A 49 15.41 0.97 3.93
CA GLU A 49 14.95 1.83 2.83
C GLU A 49 14.81 0.95 1.59
N ASP A 50 13.57 0.70 1.17
CA ASP A 50 13.25 -0.10 -0.02
C ASP A 50 12.37 0.75 -0.95
N SER A 51 13.02 1.37 -1.94
CA SER A 51 12.35 2.29 -2.86
C SER A 51 11.25 1.62 -3.68
N ASP A 52 11.30 0.29 -3.84
CA ASP A 52 10.26 -0.43 -4.55
C ASP A 52 9.04 -0.66 -3.64
N PHE A 53 9.25 -0.88 -2.34
CA PHE A 53 8.16 -0.89 -1.36
C PHE A 53 7.44 0.46 -1.33
N ASP A 54 8.18 1.56 -1.26
CA ASP A 54 7.59 2.90 -1.20
C ASP A 54 6.75 3.19 -2.44
N LYS A 55 7.22 2.78 -3.63
CA LYS A 55 6.44 2.93 -4.88
C LYS A 55 5.16 2.11 -4.86
N ASP A 56 5.24 0.83 -4.46
CA ASP A 56 4.06 -0.04 -4.39
C ASP A 56 3.01 0.50 -3.39
N VAL A 57 3.45 1.07 -2.27
CA VAL A 57 2.58 1.72 -1.28
C VAL A 57 1.93 2.97 -1.88
N LEU A 58 2.72 3.86 -2.47
CA LEU A 58 2.21 5.12 -3.06
C LEU A 58 1.22 4.87 -4.20
N GLU A 59 1.51 3.89 -5.07
CA GLU A 59 0.60 3.52 -6.16
C GLU A 59 -0.74 3.02 -5.61
N PHE A 60 -0.71 2.18 -4.58
CA PHE A 60 -1.92 1.69 -3.95
C PHE A 60 -2.69 2.79 -3.20
N GLU A 61 -2.00 3.68 -2.51
CA GLU A 61 -2.57 4.87 -1.87
C GLU A 61 -3.33 5.71 -2.88
N GLU A 62 -2.73 6.05 -4.02
CA GLU A 62 -3.36 6.83 -5.07
C GLU A 62 -4.63 6.14 -5.62
N ILE A 63 -4.60 4.82 -5.81
CA ILE A 63 -5.77 4.04 -6.23
C ILE A 63 -6.91 4.15 -5.20
N MET A 64 -6.59 4.01 -3.92
CA MET A 64 -7.58 4.04 -2.84
C MET A 64 -8.14 5.46 -2.63
N ASP A 65 -7.30 6.49 -2.69
CA ASP A 65 -7.70 7.89 -2.57
C ASP A 65 -8.64 8.29 -3.70
N ASN A 66 -8.29 7.95 -4.95
CA ASN A 66 -9.13 8.25 -6.11
C ASN A 66 -10.49 7.54 -6.07
N LYS A 67 -10.55 6.35 -5.44
CA LYS A 67 -11.77 5.54 -5.40
C LYS A 67 -12.67 5.84 -4.19
N TYR A 68 -12.09 6.18 -3.05
CA TYR A 68 -12.81 6.28 -1.77
C TYR A 68 -12.83 7.66 -1.15
N GLU A 69 -12.02 8.60 -1.63
CA GLU A 69 -11.94 9.98 -1.16
C GLU A 69 -11.82 10.02 0.38
N ASP A 70 -12.78 10.63 1.07
CA ASP A 70 -12.82 10.76 2.54
C ASP A 70 -12.77 9.43 3.32
N TYR A 71 -13.12 8.31 2.67
CA TYR A 71 -13.11 6.98 3.30
C TYR A 71 -11.80 6.22 3.03
N SER A 72 -10.86 6.83 2.31
CA SER A 72 -9.59 6.20 1.95
C SER A 72 -8.79 5.79 3.18
N PRO A 73 -8.13 4.62 3.18
CA PRO A 73 -7.24 4.21 4.25
C PRO A 73 -6.09 5.21 4.44
N LEU A 74 -5.72 5.44 5.69
CA LEU A 74 -4.54 6.22 6.04
C LEU A 74 -3.40 5.28 6.37
N PHE A 75 -2.28 5.45 5.67
CA PHE A 75 -1.09 4.64 5.84
C PHE A 75 -0.03 5.39 6.65
N CYS A 76 0.78 4.65 7.41
CA CYS A 76 1.81 5.26 8.23
C CYS A 76 2.91 4.27 8.66
N ASP A 77 4.15 4.72 8.67
CA ASP A 77 5.24 3.92 9.23
C ASP A 77 5.21 3.95 10.76
N ASN A 78 5.31 2.78 11.38
CA ASN A 78 5.53 2.59 12.81
C ASN A 78 4.61 3.46 13.71
N GLU A 79 3.35 3.61 13.32
CA GLU A 79 2.36 4.42 14.04
C GLU A 79 2.86 5.86 14.35
N ARG A 80 3.60 6.50 13.42
CA ARG A 80 4.16 7.86 13.59
C ARG A 80 3.10 8.95 13.58
N LEU A 81 2.03 8.80 12.81
CA LEU A 81 0.96 9.79 12.63
C LEU A 81 -0.31 9.46 13.43
N PHE A 82 -0.51 8.20 13.80
CA PHE A 82 -1.62 7.73 14.63
C PHE A 82 -1.21 6.50 15.43
N LYS A 83 -1.93 6.22 16.52
CA LYS A 83 -1.74 5.01 17.33
C LYS A 83 -2.88 4.04 17.11
N LEU A 84 -2.54 2.79 16.83
CA LEU A 84 -3.51 1.72 16.66
C LEU A 84 -3.82 1.09 18.01
N SER A 85 -5.06 0.66 18.21
CA SER A 85 -5.45 0.02 19.46
C SER A 85 -4.70 -1.32 19.65
N PRO A 86 -4.64 -1.83 20.89
CA PRO A 86 -4.14 -3.17 21.16
C PRO A 86 -4.96 -4.30 20.51
N LYS A 87 -6.14 -4.00 19.96
CA LYS A 87 -7.03 -4.97 19.28
C LYS A 87 -6.90 -4.94 17.76
N ALA A 88 -6.03 -4.09 17.22
CA ALA A 88 -5.81 -4.01 15.78
C ALA A 88 -5.31 -5.36 15.23
N GLU A 89 -5.71 -5.64 13.98
CA GLU A 89 -5.32 -6.85 13.28
C GLU A 89 -3.85 -6.71 12.85
N GLU A 90 -3.02 -7.70 13.16
CA GLU A 90 -1.59 -7.73 12.80
C GLU A 90 -1.31 -8.90 11.86
N LEU A 91 -0.63 -8.61 10.75
CA LEU A 91 -0.26 -9.54 9.70
C LEU A 91 1.26 -9.48 9.51
N MET A 92 1.89 -10.64 9.30
CA MET A 92 3.31 -10.75 9.02
C MET A 92 3.57 -11.90 8.06
N SER A 93 4.67 -11.82 7.32
CA SER A 93 5.07 -12.87 6.38
C SER A 93 5.60 -14.10 7.14
N TRP A 94 4.68 -14.94 7.59
CA TRP A 94 4.95 -16.32 7.95
C TRP A 94 3.87 -17.17 7.29
N THR A 95 4.24 -17.97 6.28
CA THR A 95 3.44 -19.14 5.91
C THR A 95 4.11 -20.39 6.46
N PRO A 96 3.34 -21.33 7.07
CA PRO A 96 2.00 -21.70 6.64
C PRO A 96 0.94 -21.67 7.75
N ASN A 97 -0.25 -21.13 7.46
CA ASN A 97 -1.46 -21.63 8.10
C ASN A 97 -1.80 -22.98 7.47
N ILE A 98 -1.40 -24.06 8.14
CA ILE A 98 -1.86 -25.43 7.89
C ILE A 98 -3.32 -25.51 8.31
N PHE A 99 -4.25 -24.99 7.51
CA PHE A 99 -5.66 -25.41 7.52
C PHE A 99 -6.29 -25.08 6.16
N ALA A 100 -6.07 -25.94 5.18
CA ALA A 100 -6.98 -26.10 4.05
C ALA A 100 -6.90 -27.55 3.57
N ASN A 101 -7.64 -28.42 4.26
CA ASN A 101 -8.33 -29.48 3.53
C ASN A 101 -9.43 -28.79 2.71
N GLU A 102 -9.07 -28.13 1.62
CA GLU A 102 -9.94 -27.72 0.53
C GLU A 102 -9.04 -27.22 -0.61
N ALA A 103 -9.48 -27.49 -1.83
CA ALA A 103 -8.71 -27.55 -3.07
C ALA A 103 -7.84 -26.31 -3.37
N PRO A 104 -6.85 -26.42 -4.28
CA PRO A 104 -5.96 -25.31 -4.61
C PRO A 104 -6.78 -24.08 -4.99
N VAL A 105 -6.57 -22.97 -4.27
CA VAL A 105 -7.15 -21.68 -4.64
C VAL A 105 -6.53 -21.32 -5.98
N GLU A 106 -7.35 -21.38 -7.02
CA GLU A 106 -7.01 -20.88 -8.34
C GLU A 106 -6.70 -19.40 -8.17
N VAL A 107 -5.42 -19.05 -8.34
CA VAL A 107 -4.96 -17.66 -8.27
C VAL A 107 -5.74 -16.90 -9.32
N ALA A 108 -6.73 -16.12 -8.88
CA ALA A 108 -7.50 -15.28 -9.79
C ALA A 108 -6.50 -14.37 -10.48
N LYS A 109 -6.34 -14.55 -11.79
CA LYS A 109 -5.59 -13.62 -12.62
C LYS A 109 -6.32 -12.30 -12.48
N PHE A 110 -5.67 -11.36 -11.83
CA PHE A 110 -6.10 -9.98 -11.87
C PHE A 110 -5.75 -9.51 -13.28
N ASP A 111 -6.75 -9.48 -14.16
CA ASP A 111 -6.64 -8.75 -15.42
C ASP A 111 -6.59 -7.27 -15.01
N LEU A 112 -5.37 -6.77 -14.78
CA LEU A 112 -5.10 -5.35 -14.93
C LEU A 112 -5.51 -5.02 -16.36
N ASP A 113 -6.58 -4.25 -16.53
CA ASP A 113 -7.00 -3.77 -17.84
C ASP A 113 -5.79 -3.07 -18.49
N GLU A 114 -5.29 -3.65 -19.58
CA GLU A 114 -4.14 -3.15 -20.35
C GLU A 114 -4.40 -1.74 -20.94
N SER A 115 -5.59 -1.16 -20.73
CA SER A 115 -5.85 0.26 -20.98
C SER A 115 -5.01 1.22 -20.12
N PHE A 116 -4.35 0.74 -19.06
CA PHE A 116 -3.44 1.53 -18.22
C PHE A 116 -2.09 1.86 -18.87
N VAL A 117 -1.77 1.27 -20.04
CA VAL A 117 -0.56 1.61 -20.82
C VAL A 117 -0.93 2.43 -22.05
N SER A 118 -1.51 3.60 -21.85
CA SER A 118 -1.46 4.66 -22.88
C SER A 118 -1.82 6.01 -22.29
N HIS A 119 -0.94 6.98 -22.57
CA HIS A 119 -0.98 8.39 -22.17
C HIS A 119 -0.43 8.68 -20.77
N ASN A 120 0.90 8.78 -20.69
CA ASN A 120 1.45 10.12 -20.58
C ASN A 120 2.69 10.28 -21.46
N ASN A 121 2.51 11.13 -22.46
CA ASN A 121 3.54 11.66 -23.31
C ASN A 121 4.68 12.27 -22.49
N CYS A 122 5.87 12.18 -23.08
CA CYS A 122 7.04 13.02 -22.83
C CYS A 122 6.67 14.41 -22.30
N ILE A 123 7.19 14.76 -21.14
CA ILE A 123 7.65 16.11 -20.89
C ILE A 123 9.17 16.03 -20.89
N GLU A 124 9.77 16.46 -21.99
CA GLU A 124 11.19 16.74 -22.06
C GLU A 124 11.50 17.81 -21.01
N ALA A 125 12.23 17.45 -19.96
CA ALA A 125 12.86 18.44 -19.11
C ALA A 125 13.96 19.11 -19.93
N SER A 126 13.68 20.34 -20.39
CA SER A 126 14.63 21.19 -21.09
C SER A 126 15.87 21.44 -20.23
N GLN A 127 17.04 21.26 -20.85
CA GLN A 127 18.40 21.34 -20.29
C GLN A 127 18.84 22.75 -19.81
N ASP A 128 17.92 23.69 -19.55
CA ASP A 128 18.25 25.12 -19.37
C ASP A 128 18.20 25.64 -17.92
N GLU A 129 17.85 24.82 -16.91
CA GLU A 129 17.82 25.27 -15.50
C GLU A 129 19.06 24.91 -14.66
N PHE A 130 20.04 24.18 -15.21
CA PHE A 130 21.24 23.78 -14.46
C PHE A 130 22.38 24.81 -14.43
N ASP A 131 22.36 25.83 -15.29
CA ASP A 131 23.50 26.75 -15.43
C ASP A 131 23.50 27.96 -14.47
N TYR A 132 22.41 28.19 -13.73
CA TYR A 132 22.34 29.32 -12.79
C TYR A 132 22.97 29.06 -11.42
N LEU A 133 23.28 27.81 -11.06
CA LEU A 133 23.84 27.46 -9.75
C LEU A 133 25.37 27.37 -9.70
N MET A 134 26.06 27.40 -10.85
CA MET A 134 27.52 27.20 -10.94
C MET A 134 28.35 28.49 -11.10
N MET A 135 27.72 29.67 -11.09
CA MET A 135 28.45 30.96 -11.19
C MET A 135 28.66 31.69 -9.83
N ALA A 136 28.37 31.05 -8.70
CA ALA A 136 28.47 31.65 -7.37
C ALA A 136 29.48 30.96 -6.42
N ALA A 137 30.54 30.34 -6.95
CA ALA A 137 31.66 29.81 -6.17
C ALA A 137 33.01 30.33 -6.67
#